data_AF-A0A7W0X0F7-F1
#
_entry.id   AF-A0A7W0X0F7-F1
#
_cell.length_a   1.000
_cell.length_b   1.000
_cell.length_c   1.000
_cell.angle_alpha   90.00
_cell.angle_beta   90.00
_cell.angle_gamma   90.00
#
_symmetry.space_group_name_H-M   'P 1'
#
loop_
_entity.id
_entity.type
_entity.pdbx_description
1 polymer ?
#
loop_
_entity_poly.entity_id
_entity_poly.type
_entity_poly.pdbx_seq_one_letter_code
_entity_poly.pdbx_strand_id
1 'polypeptide(L)' 'MIRSFRHRGLERFFHEGSKAGIQPKHVRRLRLQLGKLDAANSPRDMDLPGWRCHALMGAMKGHWAVWVDENWRL' A
#
# COMPACT_ATOMS: atom_id res chain seq x y z
N MET A 1 -9.32 -3.72 -7.18
CA MET A 1 -10.26 -3.12 -6.20
C MET A 1 -9.85 -3.56 -4.81
N ILE A 2 -9.57 -2.62 -3.89
CA ILE A 2 -9.25 -2.93 -2.50
C ILE A 2 -10.52 -3.38 -1.79
N ARG A 3 -10.45 -4.54 -1.13
CA ARG A 3 -11.63 -5.16 -0.49
C ARG A 3 -11.71 -4.93 1.01
N SER A 4 -10.57 -4.80 1.67
CA SER A 4 -10.50 -4.65 3.12
C SER A 4 -9.18 -4.03 3.54
N PHE A 5 -9.18 -3.47 4.76
CA PHE A 5 -8.01 -2.89 5.38
C PHE A 5 -7.79 -3.49 6.76
N ARG A 6 -6.56 -3.91 7.05
CA ARG A 6 -6.14 -4.21 8.43
C ARG A 6 -5.82 -2.93 9.23
N HIS A 7 -5.36 -1.89 8.54
CA HIS A 7 -4.89 -0.65 9.15
C HIS A 7 -5.93 0.47 9.02
N ARG A 8 -6.59 0.82 10.12
CA ARG A 8 -7.69 1.83 10.15
C ARG A 8 -7.30 3.21 9.63
N GLY A 9 -6.04 3.63 9.82
CA GLY A 9 -5.56 4.91 9.29
C GLY A 9 -5.46 4.92 7.76
N LEU A 10 -5.15 3.78 7.14
CA LEU A 10 -5.08 3.67 5.67
C LEU A 10 -6.48 3.59 5.07
N GLU A 11 -7.39 2.89 5.73
CA GLU A 11 -8.81 2.82 5.38
C GLU A 11 -9.44 4.22 5.34
N ARG A 12 -9.32 4.99 6.43
CA ARG A 12 -9.82 6.37 6.48
C ARG A 12 -9.14 7.27 5.47
N PHE A 13 -7.84 7.10 5.26
CA PHE A 13 -7.12 7.88 4.26
C PHE A 13 -7.60 7.58 2.83
N PHE A 14 -7.91 6.32 2.54
CA PHE A 14 -8.40 5.89 1.23
C PHE A 14 -9.83 6.39 0.97
N HIS A 15 -10.74 6.21 1.93
CA HIS A 15 -12.15 6.55 1.74
C HIS A 15 -12.46 8.04 1.94
N GLU A 16 -11.87 8.67 2.96
CA GLU A 16 -12.24 10.03 3.39
C GLU A 16 -11.14 11.05 3.10
N GLY A 17 -9.96 10.60 2.68
CA GLY A 17 -8.78 11.47 2.53
C GLY A 17 -8.17 11.92 3.86
N SER A 18 -8.66 11.41 4.99
CA SER A 18 -8.19 11.77 6.33
C SER A 18 -6.74 11.35 6.53
N LYS A 19 -5.87 12.28 6.94
CA LYS A 19 -4.45 12.03 7.21
C LYS A 19 -4.19 11.53 8.63
N ALA A 20 -5.24 11.42 9.46
CA ALA A 20 -5.11 10.96 10.84
C ALA A 20 -4.70 9.48 10.87
N GLY A 21 -3.67 9.16 11.65
CA GLY A 21 -3.18 7.79 11.80
C GLY A 21 -2.27 7.30 10.67
N ILE A 22 -1.80 8.18 9.78
CA ILE A 22 -0.71 7.90 8.83
C ILE A 22 0.41 8.93 8.99
N GLN A 23 1.61 8.58 8.53
CA GLN A 23 2.74 9.50 8.55
C GLN A 23 2.57 10.61 7.51
N PRO A 24 2.62 11.91 7.90
CA PRO A 24 2.45 13.02 6.96
C PRO A 24 3.39 12.98 5.77
N LYS A 25 4.65 12.55 5.97
CA LYS A 25 5.65 12.41 4.90
C LYS A 25 5.25 11.37 3.84
N HIS A 26 4.42 10.39 4.17
CA HIS A 26 4.02 9.32 3.25
C HIS A 26 2.75 9.63 2.45
N VAL A 27 2.03 10.71 2.75
CA VAL A 27 0.70 11.01 2.19
C VAL A 27 0.67 10.94 0.65
N ARG A 28 1.62 11.59 -0.02
CA ARG A 28 1.63 11.61 -1.50
C ARG A 28 1.85 10.21 -2.08
N ARG A 29 2.76 9.44 -1.48
CA ARG A 29 3.12 8.11 -1.98
C ARG A 29 2.07 7.06 -1.67
N LEU A 30 1.52 7.05 -0.46
CA LEU A 30 0.41 6.17 -0.09
C LEU A 30 -0.81 6.41 -0.98
N ARG A 31 -1.10 7.66 -1.35
CA ARG A 31 -2.22 7.96 -2.25
C ARG A 31 -2.04 7.32 -3.63
N LEU A 32 -0.83 7.41 -4.19
CA LEU A 32 -0.51 6.78 -5.48
C LEU A 32 -0.56 5.26 -5.40
N GLN A 33 0.00 4.68 -4.33
CA GLN A 33 0.04 3.23 -4.15
C GLN A 33 -1.35 2.63 -3.92
N LEU A 34 -2.17 3.25 -3.07
CA LEU A 34 -3.54 2.80 -2.83
C LEU A 34 -4.39 2.93 -4.10
N GLY A 35 -4.26 4.02 -4.86
CA GLY A 35 -4.96 4.16 -6.14
C GLY A 35 -4.54 3.11 -7.17
N LYS A 36 -3.24 2.82 -7.26
CA LYS A 36 -2.73 1.77 -8.17
C LYS A 36 -3.19 0.37 -7.73
N LEU A 37 -3.16 0.09 -6.42
CA LEU A 37 -3.61 -1.19 -5.85
C LEU A 37 -5.11 -1.40 -6.09
N ASP A 38 -5.90 -0.33 -6.02
CA ASP A 38 -7.32 -0.39 -6.33
C ASP A 38 -7.60 -0.69 -7.81
N ALA A 39 -6.74 -0.25 -8.71
CA ALA A 39 -6.84 -0.55 -10.15
C ALA A 39 -6.10 -1.84 -10.58
N ALA A 40 -5.31 -2.46 -9.71
CA ALA A 40 -4.49 -3.62 -10.05
C ALA A 40 -5.33 -4.90 -10.23
N ASN A 41 -4.97 -5.70 -11.24
CA ASN A 41 -5.53 -7.03 -11.50
C ASN A 41 -4.57 -8.15 -11.09
N SER A 42 -3.29 -7.84 -10.93
CA SER A 42 -2.26 -8.78 -10.48
C SER A 42 -1.19 -8.08 -9.63
N PRO A 43 -0.41 -8.82 -8.82
CA PRO A 43 0.70 -8.23 -8.06
C PRO A 43 1.76 -7.54 -8.93
N ARG A 44 1.92 -7.99 -10.18
CA ARG A 44 2.87 -7.41 -11.13
C ARG A 44 2.51 -5.97 -11.53
N ASP A 45 1.24 -5.59 -11.44
CA ASP A 45 0.81 -4.21 -11.71
C ASP A 45 1.37 -3.22 -10.67
N MET A 46 1.74 -3.71 -9.49
CA MET A 46 2.33 -2.92 -8.41
C MET A 46 3.86 -2.81 -8.50
N ASP A 47 4.50 -3.54 -9.43
CA ASP A 47 5.96 -3.52 -9.62
C ASP A 47 6.43 -2.31 -10.42
N LEU A 48 6.09 -1.12 -9.92
CA LEU A 48 6.51 0.15 -10.50
C LEU A 48 7.92 0.53 -10.01
N PRO A 49 8.70 1.26 -10.83
CA PRO A 49 10.03 1.73 -10.45
C PRO A 49 10.03 2.43 -9.09
N GLY A 50 10.96 2.02 -8.22
CA GLY A 50 11.12 2.56 -6.88
C GLY A 50 10.16 1.98 -5.83
N TRP A 51 9.12 1.22 -6.21
CA TRP A 51 8.20 0.58 -5.27
C TRP A 51 8.69 -0.79 -4.79
N ARG A 52 9.64 -1.41 -5.48
CA ARG A 52 10.31 -2.65 -5.05
C ARG A 52 9.28 -3.71 -4.62
N CYS A 53 8.34 -4.02 -5.50
CA CYS A 53 7.27 -4.98 -5.22
C CYS A 53 7.88 -6.37 -5.06
N HIS A 54 7.61 -7.04 -3.95
CA HIS A 54 8.14 -8.37 -3.69
C HIS A 54 7.15 -9.23 -2.91
N ALA A 55 7.18 -10.54 -3.19
CA ALA A 55 6.41 -11.52 -2.45
C ALA A 55 7.01 -11.73 -1.05
N LEU A 56 6.14 -11.93 -0.06
CA LEU A 56 6.53 -12.25 1.30
C LEU A 56 6.64 -13.77 1.50
N MET A 57 7.46 -14.16 2.49
CA MET A 57 7.77 -15.55 2.81
C MET A 57 7.24 -15.93 4.21
N GLY A 58 7.32 -17.22 4.55
CA GLY A 58 6.92 -17.75 5.85
C GLY A 58 5.42 -17.61 6.10
N ALA A 59 5.04 -17.12 7.29
CA ALA A 59 3.64 -16.96 7.69
C ALA A 59 2.83 -15.99 6.81
N MET A 60 3.51 -15.13 6.04
CA MET A 60 2.87 -14.20 5.10
C MET A 60 2.98 -14.67 3.65
N LYS A 61 3.27 -15.96 3.40
CA LYS A 61 3.28 -16.52 2.04
C LYS A 61 1.95 -16.22 1.33
N GLY A 62 2.04 -15.74 0.10
CA GLY A 62 0.89 -15.28 -0.69
C GLY A 62 0.58 -13.79 -0.55
N HIS A 63 1.23 -13.09 0.38
CA HIS A 63 1.17 -11.64 0.48
C HIS A 63 2.31 -10.99 -0.31
N TRP A 64 2.12 -9.72 -0.64
CA TRP A 64 3.07 -8.88 -1.36
C TRP A 64 3.25 -7.58 -0.58
N ALA A 65 4.42 -6.98 -0.71
CA ALA A 65 4.73 -5.69 -0.10
C ALA A 65 5.32 -4.73 -1.13
N VAL A 66 4.94 -3.46 -1.04
CA VAL A 66 5.60 -2.37 -1.76
C VAL A 66 6.23 -1.38 -0.79
N TRP A 67 7.36 -0.80 -1.19
CA TRP A 67 8.08 0.22 -0.44
C TRP A 67 7.32 1.53 -0.42
N VAL A 68 7.04 2.03 0.79
CA VAL A 68 6.58 3.40 1.02
C VAL A 68 7.81 4.29 1.20
N ASP A 69 8.58 4.06 2.26
CA ASP A 69 9.80 4.79 2.58
C ASP A 69 10.60 3.99 3.61
N GLU A 70 11.93 4.06 3.61
CA GLU A 70 12.80 3.37 4.59
C GLU A 70 12.29 1.95 4.96
N ASN A 71 11.83 1.79 6.21
CA ASN A 71 11.30 0.55 6.79
C ASN A 71 9.78 0.37 6.64
N TRP A 72 9.09 1.31 6.02
CA TRP A 72 7.64 1.29 5.80
C TRP A 72 7.25 0.54 4.53
N ARG A 73 6.31 -0.39 4.69
CA ARG A 73 5.70 -1.15 3.60
C ARG A 73 4.20 -0.93 3.61
N LEU A 74 3.63 -0.95 2.40
CA LEU A 74 2.21 -1.13 2.16
C LEU A 74 2.00 -2.58 1.70
#